data_AF-A0A8J5BHT2-F1
#
_entry.id   AF-A0A8J5BHT2-F1
#
_cell.length_a   1.000
_cell.length_b   1.000
_cell.length_c   1.000
_cell.angle_alpha   90.00
_cell.angle_beta   90.00
_cell.angle_gamma   90.00
#
_symmetry.space_group_name_H-M   'P 1'
#
loop_
_entity.id
_entity.type
_entity.pdbx_description
1 polymer ?
#
loop_
_entity_poly.entity_id
_entity_poly.type
_entity_poly.pdbx_seq_one_letter_code
_entity_poly.pdbx_strand_id
1 'polypeptide(L)'
;MSLRITPENTSRTQVNPASFGTGAPSVQGLHDTMRDGQLNIESQLNGRHPLQARLENWEETQMNMRMNNYKRTFGMGEPIRRTMEMQIVKETTLMPAVVGTPANVHLDILKNKDLDVDWEDVYTGDDQPLDFHSELEKRMGI
;
A
#
# COMPACT_ATOMS: atom_id res chain seq x y z
N MET A 1 -12.34 13.45 3.33
CA MET A 1 -10.93 13.06 3.20
C MET A 1 -10.07 14.01 4.01
N SER A 2 -9.33 13.48 5.00
CA SER A 2 -8.52 14.26 5.94
C SER A 2 -7.08 14.42 5.44
N LEU A 3 -6.49 15.61 5.60
CA LEU A 3 -5.06 15.84 5.38
C LEU A 3 -4.29 15.31 6.59
N ARG A 4 -4.03 14.00 6.60
CA ARG A 4 -3.22 13.37 7.63
C ARG A 4 -1.77 13.33 7.16
N ILE A 5 -0.88 13.84 8.00
CA ILE A 5 0.57 13.80 7.78
C ILE A 5 1.11 12.42 8.15
N THR A 6 0.48 11.75 9.12
CA THR A 6 0.91 10.44 9.60
C THR A 6 -0.20 9.40 9.43
N PRO A 7 0.13 8.16 9.04
CA PRO A 7 -0.83 7.05 9.03
C PRO A 7 -1.52 6.87 10.38
N GLU A 8 -2.72 6.30 10.35
CA GLU A 8 -3.45 5.95 11.57
C GLU A 8 -2.75 4.80 12.30
N ASN A 9 -2.66 4.91 13.63
CA ASN A 9 -2.14 3.82 14.42
C ASN A 9 -3.23 2.75 14.60
N THR A 10 -3.01 1.57 14.03
CA THR A 10 -3.92 0.42 14.16
C THR A 10 -3.53 -0.54 15.30
N SER A 11 -2.46 -0.25 16.05
CA SER A 11 -2.09 -1.05 17.22
C SER A 11 -3.12 -0.87 18.34
N ARG A 12 -3.73 -1.96 18.79
CA ARG A 12 -4.67 -1.95 19.91
C ARG A 12 -3.96 -2.31 21.20
N THR A 13 -4.06 -1.45 22.21
CA THR A 13 -3.54 -1.71 23.57
C THR A 13 -4.63 -2.26 24.50
N GLN A 14 -5.88 -2.26 24.07
CA GLN A 14 -7.04 -2.72 24.84
C GLN A 14 -7.87 -3.71 24.02
N VAL A 15 -8.39 -4.74 24.70
CA VAL A 15 -9.26 -5.78 24.14
C VAL A 15 -10.66 -5.60 24.69
N ASN A 16 -11.62 -5.30 23.81
CA ASN A 16 -13.05 -5.35 24.15
C ASN A 16 -13.73 -6.44 23.30
N PRO A 17 -14.20 -7.55 23.90
CA PRO A 17 -14.85 -8.66 23.18
C PRO A 17 -16.08 -8.23 22.36
N ALA A 18 -16.75 -7.14 22.73
CA ALA A 18 -17.90 -6.60 21.98
C ALA A 18 -17.51 -5.77 20.73
N SER A 19 -16.22 -5.45 20.55
CA SER A 19 -15.68 -4.67 19.43
C SER A 19 -14.97 -5.51 18.37
N PHE A 20 -14.91 -6.82 18.58
CA PHE A 20 -14.24 -7.75 17.68
C PHE A 20 -15.27 -8.42 16.77
N GLY A 21 -15.10 -8.21 15.46
CA GLY A 21 -15.88 -8.79 14.38
C GLY A 21 -17.27 -8.20 14.15
N THR A 22 -17.97 -8.77 13.16
CA THR A 22 -19.28 -8.28 12.73
C THR A 22 -20.33 -8.73 13.76
N GLY A 23 -21.13 -7.78 14.25
CA GLY A 23 -22.19 -8.09 15.19
C GLY A 23 -23.23 -9.02 14.57
N ALA A 24 -23.69 -10.01 15.34
CA ALA A 24 -24.80 -10.85 14.91
C ALA A 24 -26.04 -9.98 14.65
N PRO A 25 -26.80 -10.22 13.57
CA PRO A 25 -27.99 -9.43 13.26
C PRO A 25 -29.08 -9.55 14.33
N SER A 26 -29.02 -10.57 15.18
CA SER A 26 -29.96 -10.83 16.29
C SER A 26 -29.65 -10.07 17.57
N VAL A 27 -28.38 -9.73 17.85
CA VAL A 27 -27.96 -9.00 19.06
C VAL A 27 -26.79 -8.09 18.73
N GLN A 28 -27.00 -6.78 18.82
CA GLN A 28 -25.93 -5.80 18.62
C GLN A 28 -24.89 -5.93 19.74
N GLY A 29 -23.62 -6.09 19.37
CA GLY A 29 -22.49 -6.18 20.31
C GLY A 29 -22.03 -7.60 20.65
N LEU A 30 -22.70 -8.65 20.16
CA LEU A 30 -22.19 -10.02 20.22
C LEU A 30 -21.65 -10.46 18.86
N HIS A 31 -20.47 -11.07 18.85
CA HIS A 31 -19.86 -11.62 17.64
C HIS A 31 -20.68 -12.76 17.03
N ASP A 32 -20.88 -12.76 15.70
CA ASP A 32 -21.52 -13.88 14.99
C ASP A 32 -20.56 -15.06 14.83
N THR A 33 -20.49 -15.92 15.85
CA THR A 33 -19.63 -17.11 15.83
C THR A 33 -20.00 -18.16 14.79
N MET A 34 -21.23 -18.15 14.28
CA MET A 34 -21.69 -19.11 13.27
C MET A 34 -21.26 -18.74 11.86
N ARG A 35 -21.13 -17.44 11.57
CA ARG A 35 -20.74 -16.94 10.24
C ARG A 35 -19.26 -16.59 10.15
N ASP A 36 -18.74 -15.89 11.17
CA ASP A 36 -17.36 -15.41 11.21
C ASP A 36 -16.42 -16.35 12.00
N GLY A 37 -16.95 -17.43 12.59
CA GLY A 37 -16.17 -18.40 13.36
C GLY A 37 -15.80 -17.94 14.78
N GLN A 38 -14.91 -18.66 15.46
CA GLN A 38 -14.44 -18.25 16.79
C GLN A 38 -13.41 -17.11 16.66
N LEU A 39 -13.63 -16.02 17.40
CA LEU A 39 -12.67 -14.91 17.46
C LEU A 39 -11.39 -15.34 18.15
N ASN A 40 -10.28 -15.32 17.41
CA ASN A 40 -8.96 -15.36 18.02
C ASN A 40 -8.56 -13.92 18.43
N ILE A 41 -8.92 -13.53 19.65
CA ILE A 41 -8.58 -12.21 20.21
C ILE A 41 -7.06 -12.08 20.40
N GLU A 42 -6.38 -13.19 20.70
CA GLU A 42 -4.93 -13.23 20.85
C GLU A 42 -4.19 -12.97 19.54
N SER A 43 -4.66 -13.45 18.38
CA SER A 43 -4.02 -13.14 17.09
C SER A 43 -4.23 -11.69 16.64
N GLN A 44 -5.30 -11.04 17.12
CA GLN A 44 -5.56 -9.63 16.84
C GLN A 44 -4.79 -8.69 17.77
N LEU A 45 -4.35 -9.19 18.93
CA LEU A 45 -3.56 -8.45 19.93
C LEU A 45 -2.06 -8.73 19.81
N ASN A 46 -1.66 -9.99 19.57
CA ASN A 46 -0.27 -10.40 19.54
C ASN A 46 0.39 -10.02 18.21
N GLY A 47 1.45 -9.24 18.29
CA GLY A 47 2.49 -9.18 17.26
C GLY A 47 2.48 -7.96 16.34
N ARG A 48 1.54 -7.02 16.49
CA ARG A 48 1.59 -5.77 15.71
C ARG A 48 2.38 -4.70 16.43
N HIS A 49 3.60 -4.47 15.96
CA HIS A 49 4.41 -3.37 16.42
C HIS A 49 3.68 -2.04 16.11
N PRO A 50 3.65 -1.05 17.02
CA PRO A 50 2.94 0.22 16.78
C PRO A 50 3.46 0.99 15.56
N LEU A 51 4.71 0.77 15.15
CA LEU A 51 5.27 1.35 13.93
C LEU A 51 5.02 0.53 12.66
N GLN A 52 4.61 -0.75 12.77
CA GLN A 52 4.45 -1.60 11.59
C GLN A 52 3.41 -1.01 10.64
N ALA A 53 2.21 -0.72 11.16
CA ALA A 53 1.15 -0.10 10.37
C ALA A 53 1.56 1.26 9.82
N ARG A 54 2.43 1.98 10.52
CA ARG A 54 2.95 3.27 10.05
C ARG A 54 3.93 3.08 8.90
N LEU A 55 4.82 2.10 8.99
CA LEU A 55 5.82 1.82 7.96
C LEU A 55 5.13 1.32 6.67
N GLU A 56 4.17 0.40 6.80
CA GLU A 56 3.40 -0.15 5.68
C GLU A 56 2.58 0.93 4.95
N ASN A 57 1.92 1.83 5.68
CA ASN A 57 0.98 2.79 5.09
C ASN A 57 1.58 4.20 4.88
N TRP A 58 2.88 4.40 5.13
CA TRP A 58 3.52 5.71 5.07
C TRP A 58 3.40 6.33 3.68
N GLU A 59 3.85 5.60 2.66
CA GLU A 59 3.88 6.08 1.27
C GLU A 59 2.47 6.38 0.76
N GLU A 60 1.52 5.47 1.01
CA GLU A 60 0.12 5.64 0.60
C GLU A 60 -0.51 6.86 1.27
N THR A 61 -0.24 7.08 2.56
CA THR A 61 -0.76 8.24 3.28
C THR A 61 -0.18 9.55 2.75
N GLN A 62 1.13 9.60 2.48
CA GLN A 62 1.77 10.78 1.87
C GLN A 62 1.21 11.07 0.49
N MET A 63 1.04 10.05 -0.34
CA MET A 63 0.45 10.15 -1.67
C MET A 63 -0.99 10.67 -1.59
N ASN A 64 -1.81 10.11 -0.70
CA ASN A 64 -3.19 10.56 -0.47
C ASN A 64 -3.24 12.01 0.02
N MET A 65 -2.33 12.42 0.90
CA MET A 65 -2.22 13.81 1.34
C MET A 65 -1.90 14.74 0.15
N ARG A 66 -0.94 14.38 -0.70
CA ARG A 66 -0.56 15.14 -1.91
C ARG A 66 -1.74 15.26 -2.89
N MET A 67 -2.42 14.16 -3.18
CA MET A 67 -3.61 14.16 -4.06
C MET A 67 -4.74 15.03 -3.51
N ASN A 68 -4.96 15.02 -2.20
CA ASN A 68 -5.93 15.90 -1.55
C ASN A 68 -5.51 17.38 -1.63
N ASN A 69 -4.22 17.69 -1.54
CA ASN A 69 -3.72 19.05 -1.75
C ASN A 69 -3.93 19.51 -3.18
N TYR A 70 -3.58 18.69 -4.17
CA TYR A 70 -3.84 19.00 -5.58
C TYR A 70 -5.32 19.22 -5.87
N LYS A 71 -6.18 18.38 -5.27
CA LYS A 71 -7.63 18.57 -5.36
C LYS A 71 -8.09 19.93 -4.81
N ARG A 72 -7.46 20.42 -3.74
CA ARG A 72 -7.81 21.72 -3.12
C ARG A 72 -7.26 22.92 -3.88
N THR A 73 -6.05 22.81 -4.44
CA THR A 73 -5.39 23.93 -5.14
C THR A 73 -5.80 24.03 -6.61
N PHE A 74 -5.93 22.89 -7.28
CA PHE A 74 -6.12 22.80 -8.74
C PHE A 74 -7.48 22.19 -9.14
N GLY A 75 -8.28 21.74 -8.17
CA GLY A 75 -9.56 21.08 -8.42
C GLY A 75 -9.44 19.59 -8.72
N MET A 76 -10.56 18.96 -9.09
CA MET A 76 -10.62 17.49 -9.26
C MET A 76 -9.84 16.97 -10.47
N GLY A 77 -9.57 17.80 -11.48
CA GLY A 77 -8.91 17.36 -12.71
C GLY A 77 -7.48 16.86 -12.49
N GLU A 78 -6.72 17.56 -11.64
CA GLU A 78 -5.31 17.23 -11.38
C GLU A 78 -5.09 15.83 -10.76
N PRO A 79 -5.76 15.43 -9.66
CA PRO A 79 -5.56 14.09 -9.11
C PRO A 79 -5.98 13.00 -10.10
N ILE A 80 -7.05 13.18 -10.87
CA ILE A 80 -7.50 12.21 -11.88
C ILE A 80 -6.43 12.03 -12.96
N ARG A 81 -5.97 13.14 -13.54
CA ARG A 81 -4.92 13.14 -14.56
C ARG A 81 -3.66 12.45 -14.05
N ARG A 82 -3.21 12.81 -12.85
CA ARG A 82 -2.01 12.21 -12.25
C ARG A 82 -2.17 10.72 -12.01
N THR A 83 -3.35 10.26 -11.56
CA THR A 83 -3.62 8.81 -11.42
C THR A 83 -3.57 8.07 -12.75
N MET A 84 -4.08 8.66 -13.83
CA MET A 84 -3.99 8.09 -15.17
C MET A 84 -2.53 8.06 -15.68
N GLU A 85 -1.77 9.13 -15.49
CA GLU A 85 -0.36 9.18 -15.88
C GLU A 85 0.46 8.11 -15.16
N MET A 86 0.23 7.89 -13.86
CA MET A 86 0.90 6.81 -13.11
C MET A 86 0.51 5.42 -13.61
N GLN A 87 -0.75 5.20 -14.01
CA GLN A 87 -1.18 3.93 -14.59
C GLN A 87 -0.50 3.68 -15.93
N ILE A 88 -0.48 4.69 -16.81
CA ILE A 88 0.20 4.61 -18.10
C ILE A 88 1.68 4.28 -17.91
N VAL A 89 2.39 4.99 -17.02
CA VAL A 89 3.82 4.73 -16.78
C VAL A 89 4.09 3.31 -16.26
N LYS A 90 3.22 2.78 -15.39
CA LYS A 90 3.33 1.39 -14.91
C LYS A 90 3.12 0.36 -16.03
N GLU A 91 2.24 0.66 -16.98
CA GLU A 91 1.97 -0.21 -18.12
C GLU A 91 3.06 -0.11 -19.19
N THR A 92 3.62 1.08 -19.44
CA THR A 92 4.60 1.33 -20.51
C THR A 92 6.04 1.00 -20.13
N THR A 93 6.40 1.03 -18.85
CA THR A 93 7.75 0.68 -18.40
C THR A 93 7.94 -0.84 -18.47
N LEU A 94 8.37 -1.31 -19.64
CA LEU A 94 8.79 -2.69 -19.89
C LEU A 94 10.30 -2.73 -19.99
N MET A 95 10.97 -2.92 -18.85
CA MET A 95 12.38 -3.30 -18.82
C MET A 95 12.48 -4.59 -18.02
N PRO A 96 12.76 -5.73 -18.68
CA PRO A 96 12.97 -7.00 -18.00
C PRO A 96 14.11 -6.89 -17.00
N ALA A 97 13.99 -7.57 -15.86
CA ALA A 97 15.02 -7.58 -14.82
C ALA A 97 16.38 -8.06 -15.35
N VAL A 98 16.38 -8.91 -16.40
CA VAL A 98 17.57 -9.39 -17.11
C VAL A 98 18.39 -8.27 -17.76
N VAL A 99 17.74 -7.18 -18.20
CA VAL A 99 18.41 -6.05 -18.88
C VAL A 99 19.05 -5.10 -17.86
N GLY A 100 18.72 -5.26 -16.57
CA GLY A 100 19.19 -4.44 -15.46
C GLY A 100 18.03 -3.90 -14.63
N THR A 101 18.35 -3.24 -13.52
CA THR A 101 17.35 -2.62 -12.65
C THR A 101 16.60 -1.53 -13.40
N PRO A 102 15.28 -1.63 -13.57
CA PRO A 102 14.51 -0.60 -14.25
C PRO A 102 14.55 0.69 -13.43
N ALA A 103 15.20 1.73 -13.97
CA ALA A 103 15.18 3.05 -13.37
C ALA A 103 13.77 3.65 -13.56
N ASN A 104 12.93 3.56 -12.53
CA ASN A 104 11.53 4.03 -12.54
C ASN A 104 11.40 5.56 -12.43
N VAL A 105 12.33 6.32 -13.01
CA VAL A 105 12.46 7.78 -12.87
C VAL A 105 11.15 8.51 -13.19
N HIS A 106 10.43 8.07 -14.22
CA HIS A 106 9.14 8.65 -14.60
C HIS A 106 8.08 8.49 -13.50
N LEU A 107 8.04 7.32 -12.87
CA LEU A 107 7.11 7.02 -11.79
C LEU A 107 7.49 7.82 -10.53
N ASP A 108 8.78 7.96 -10.26
CA ASP A 108 9.29 8.71 -9.10
C ASP A 108 8.99 10.21 -9.23
N ILE A 109 9.12 10.78 -10.42
CA ILE A 109 8.69 12.17 -10.70
C ILE A 109 7.19 12.34 -10.43
N LEU A 110 6.35 11.41 -10.90
CA LEU A 110 4.90 11.50 -10.70
C LEU A 110 4.50 11.36 -9.23
N LYS A 111 5.24 10.54 -8.47
CA LYS A 111 5.09 10.42 -7.02
C LYS A 111 5.68 11.63 -6.27
N ASN A 112 6.54 12.43 -6.89
CA ASN A 112 7.45 13.39 -6.25
C ASN A 112 8.37 12.71 -5.22
N LYS A 113 9.12 11.70 -5.67
CA LYS A 113 10.16 10.94 -4.92
C LYS A 113 11.52 11.01 -5.63
N ASP A 114 11.66 11.87 -6.65
CA ASP A 114 12.85 12.01 -7.49
C ASP A 114 14.11 12.51 -6.76
N LEU A 115 13.93 13.10 -5.57
CA LEU A 115 15.02 13.58 -4.71
C LEU A 115 15.29 12.67 -3.52
N ASP A 116 14.46 11.65 -3.30
CA ASP A 116 14.61 10.70 -2.20
C ASP A 116 15.44 9.51 -2.68
N VAL A 117 16.27 8.94 -1.79
CA VAL A 117 17.08 7.75 -2.07
C VAL A 117 16.71 6.69 -1.05
N ASP A 118 16.25 5.55 -1.55
CA ASP A 118 15.92 4.39 -0.72
C ASP A 118 17.07 3.39 -0.66
N TRP A 119 16.95 2.43 0.26
CA TRP A 119 17.94 1.37 0.40
C TRP A 119 18.02 0.47 -0.85
N GLU A 120 16.91 0.34 -1.59
CA GLU A 120 16.83 -0.43 -2.85
C GLU A 120 17.70 0.20 -3.96
N ASP A 121 17.87 1.53 -3.93
CA ASP A 121 18.70 2.25 -4.89
C ASP A 121 20.21 2.06 -4.62
N VAL A 122 20.58 1.93 -3.35
CA VAL A 122 21.98 1.77 -2.90
C VAL A 122 22.41 0.31 -2.93
N TYR A 123 21.51 -0.59 -2.55
CA TYR A 123 21.74 -2.02 -2.50
C TYR A 123 20.89 -2.70 -3.56
N THR A 124 21.39 -2.68 -4.78
CA THR A 124 20.90 -3.50 -5.88
C THR A 124 21.25 -4.95 -5.54
N GLY A 125 20.31 -5.68 -4.90
CA GLY A 125 20.53 -7.05 -4.48
C GLY A 125 21.04 -7.93 -5.63
N ASP A 126 21.84 -8.94 -5.30
CA ASP A 126 22.34 -9.98 -6.22
C ASP A 126 21.22 -10.98 -6.60
N ASP A 127 20.00 -10.48 -6.79
CA ASP A 127 18.89 -11.28 -7.32
C ASP A 127 19.24 -11.56 -8.77
N GLN A 128 19.78 -12.74 -9.02
CA GLN A 128 20.01 -13.22 -10.37
C GLN A 128 18.71 -13.07 -11.16
N PRO A 129 18.74 -12.37 -12.31
CA PRO A 129 17.52 -12.16 -13.05
C PRO A 129 16.98 -13.52 -13.50
N LEU A 130 15.71 -13.76 -13.17
CA LEU A 130 14.94 -14.86 -13.74
C LEU A 130 15.05 -14.77 -15.26
N ASP A 131 15.07 -15.92 -15.95
CA ASP A 131 15.04 -15.96 -17.41
C ASP A 131 13.92 -15.04 -17.94
N PHE A 132 14.24 -14.29 -19.00
CA PHE A 132 13.33 -13.34 -19.64
C PHE A 132 11.97 -13.98 -19.94
N HIS A 133 11.98 -15.25 -20.35
CA HIS A 133 10.77 -16.01 -20.67
C HIS A 133 9.89 -16.22 -19.43
N SER A 134 10.47 -16.60 -18.29
CA SER A 134 9.73 -16.81 -17.04
C SER A 134 9.13 -15.51 -16.48
N GLU A 135 9.83 -14.38 -16.64
CA GLU A 135 9.31 -13.06 -16.26
C GLU A 135 8.11 -12.66 -17.13
N LEU A 136 8.21 -12.91 -18.44
CA LEU A 136 7.16 -12.60 -19.41
C LEU A 136 5.93 -13.49 -19.21
N GLU A 137 6.10 -14.79 -18.98
CA GLU A 137 5.03 -15.75 -18.67
C GLU A 137 4.23 -15.34 -17.43
N LYS A 138 4.92 -15.04 -16.32
CA LYS A 138 4.29 -14.57 -15.08
C LYS A 138 3.44 -13.31 -15.28
N ARG A 139 3.89 -12.38 -16.13
CA ARG A 139 3.18 -11.12 -16.38
C ARG A 139 2.03 -11.26 -17.37
N MET A 140 2.19 -12.10 -18.39
CA MET A 140 1.16 -12.38 -19.39
C MET A 140 0.12 -13.40 -18.91
N GLY A 141 0.37 -14.05 -17.76
CA GLY A 141 -0.51 -15.05 -17.18
C GLY A 141 -0.58 -16.34 -18.00
N ILE A 142 0.52 -16.65 -18.70
CA ILE A 142 0.68 -17.83 -19.57
C ILE A 142 1.47 -18.89 -18.80
#